data_AF-A0A0H5C5J0-F1
#
_entry.id   AF-A0A0H5C5J0-F1
#
_cell.length_a   1.000
_cell.length_b   1.000
_cell.length_c   1.000
_cell.angle_alpha   90.00
_cell.angle_beta   90.00
_cell.angle_gamma   90.00
#
_symmetry.space_group_name_H-M   'P 1'
#
loop_
_entity.id
_entity.type
_entity.pdbx_description
1 polymer ?
#
loop_
_entity_poly.entity_id
_entity_poly.type
_entity_poly.pdbx_seq_one_letter_code
_entity_poly.pdbx_strand_id
1 'polypeptide(L)'
;MKVSFKLVLKSAAGYELTRRENRQLERTIQDIVRLVPFSMFVIVPFAELLLPIALKLFPNLLPSTYESTSDKEKKTKSLRATREKVSSLLRETVKMRLPSTVTDEQSAEFKDFITKLTLGIEQPSKEQTMKVARLFKDDTVLDNLQRAQLVAMSKYLNLQPIGTNEMLRFRIRYKLLKIKQDDRAIEYEGVDSLNAPELQAACASRGIKINGIATADLNHHLKMWLDLTLKEKIPATLLVLSNAYTYGSLNSQETIYDALQAVLSSMPEEVHHVVEAAVDSDITNKKRLDLLKEQEELIETETKQVEDTGVKIPVKDKIILDDVADELTKEPETEQTKEAKEAKLDPKDEDKKAQ
;
A
#
# COMPACT_ATOMS: atom_id res chain seq x y z
N MET A 1 24.75 8.65 17.67
CA MET A 1 25.57 8.50 16.45
C MET A 1 26.33 7.18 16.37
N LYS A 2 27.07 6.73 17.40
CA LYS A 2 27.83 5.45 17.34
C LYS A 2 26.99 4.21 17.02
N VAL A 3 25.78 4.11 17.58
CA VAL A 3 24.86 2.97 17.31
C VAL A 3 24.37 2.98 15.86
N SER A 4 23.87 4.10 15.35
CA SER A 4 23.38 4.19 13.97
C SER A 4 24.49 4.00 12.93
N PHE A 5 25.73 4.46 13.20
CA PHE A 5 26.88 4.17 12.34
C PHE A 5 27.20 2.67 12.30
N LYS A 6 27.09 1.96 13.43
CA LYS A 6 27.21 0.50 13.48
C LYS A 6 26.12 -0.19 12.66
N LEU A 7 24.89 0.32 12.67
CA LEU A 7 23.79 -0.23 11.86
C LEU A 7 24.02 -0.01 10.36
N VAL A 8 24.50 1.18 9.96
CA VAL A 8 24.89 1.46 8.58
C VAL A 8 26.03 0.53 8.15
N LEU A 9 27.05 0.35 9.00
CA LEU A 9 28.17 -0.54 8.71
C LEU A 9 27.73 -2.02 8.63
N LYS A 10 26.85 -2.45 9.53
CA LYS A 10 26.24 -3.80 9.54
C LYS A 10 25.48 -4.05 8.22
N SER A 11 24.65 -3.09 7.80
CA SER A 11 23.93 -3.18 6.53
C SER A 11 24.86 -3.12 5.31
N ALA A 12 25.88 -2.25 5.32
CA ALA A 12 26.87 -2.15 4.25
C ALA A 12 27.75 -3.40 4.12
N ALA A 13 27.95 -4.13 5.21
CA ALA A 13 28.63 -5.42 5.24
C ALA A 13 27.72 -6.60 4.83
N GLY A 14 26.49 -6.34 4.37
CA GLY A 14 25.56 -7.35 3.87
C GLY A 14 24.75 -8.08 4.94
N TYR A 15 24.86 -7.70 6.22
CA TYR A 15 24.06 -8.31 7.27
C TYR A 15 22.64 -7.74 7.28
N GLU A 16 21.66 -8.63 7.44
CA GLU A 16 20.27 -8.23 7.64
C GLU A 16 20.10 -7.51 8.98
N LEU A 17 19.33 -6.42 8.92
CA LEU A 17 18.91 -5.67 10.09
C LEU A 17 17.57 -6.21 10.58
N THR A 18 17.45 -6.40 11.89
CA THR A 18 16.15 -6.68 12.52
C THR A 18 15.18 -5.54 12.26
N ARG A 19 13.88 -5.80 12.41
CA ARG A 19 12.85 -4.77 12.20
C ARG A 19 13.09 -3.53 13.08
N ARG A 20 13.52 -3.73 14.33
CA ARG A 20 13.84 -2.63 15.26
C ARG A 20 15.06 -1.82 14.81
N GLU A 21 16.11 -2.49 14.36
CA GLU A 21 17.32 -1.83 13.84
C GLU A 21 17.00 -1.00 12.59
N ASN A 22 16.21 -1.54 11.66
CA ASN A 22 15.77 -0.83 10.46
C ASN A 22 14.97 0.43 10.80
N ARG A 23 13.98 0.33 11.69
CA ARG A 23 13.19 1.49 12.12
C ARG A 23 14.04 2.54 12.84
N GLN A 24 15.00 2.11 13.66
CA GLN A 24 15.91 3.02 14.32
C GLN A 24 16.81 3.76 13.32
N LEU A 25 17.29 3.06 12.29
CA LEU A 25 18.07 3.65 11.22
C LEU A 25 17.24 4.67 10.42
N GLU A 26 16.05 4.30 9.96
CA GLU A 26 15.14 5.21 9.22
C GLU A 26 14.83 6.48 10.03
N ARG A 27 14.49 6.32 11.32
CA ARG A 27 14.22 7.45 12.22
C ARG A 27 15.44 8.35 12.38
N THR A 28 16.63 7.76 12.54
CA THR A 28 17.87 8.53 12.67
C THR A 28 18.15 9.32 11.39
N ILE A 29 18.01 8.69 10.22
CA ILE A 29 18.22 9.35 8.92
C ILE A 29 17.23 10.51 8.78
N GLN A 30 15.96 10.28 9.10
CA GLN A 30 14.94 11.32 9.04
C GLN A 30 15.24 12.48 9.99
N ASP A 31 15.62 12.19 11.24
CA ASP A 31 15.98 13.23 12.21
C ASP A 31 17.23 14.01 11.75
N ILE A 32 18.22 13.37 11.11
CA ILE A 32 19.40 14.05 10.52
C ILE A 32 18.99 14.98 9.37
N VAL A 33 18.15 14.51 8.45
CA VAL A 33 17.67 15.34 7.32
C VAL A 33 16.90 16.55 7.83
N ARG A 34 16.09 16.38 8.88
CA ARG A 34 15.38 17.49 9.55
C ARG A 34 16.31 18.45 10.30
N LEU A 35 17.49 17.97 10.72
CA LEU A 35 18.47 18.79 11.42
C LEU A 35 19.20 19.76 10.49
N VAL A 36 19.29 19.47 9.19
CA VAL A 36 19.94 20.34 8.20
C VAL A 36 19.34 21.76 8.19
N PRO A 37 18.03 21.97 7.97
CA PRO A 37 17.45 23.31 8.08
C PRO A 37 17.49 23.86 9.50
N PHE A 38 17.43 23.00 10.53
CA PHE A 38 17.55 23.43 11.93
C PHE A 38 18.94 23.99 12.26
N SER A 39 20.01 23.46 11.65
CA SER A 39 21.40 23.89 11.89
C SER A 39 21.64 25.35 11.54
N MET A 40 20.88 25.91 10.59
CA MET A 40 20.93 27.32 10.23
C MET A 40 20.60 28.25 11.42
N PHE A 41 19.68 27.83 12.29
CA PHE A 41 19.29 28.59 13.47
C PHE A 41 20.36 28.62 14.56
N VAL A 42 21.25 27.62 14.59
CA VAL A 42 22.38 27.54 15.53
C VAL A 42 23.56 28.39 15.04
N ILE A 43 23.78 28.41 13.71
CA ILE A 43 24.90 29.13 13.10
C ILE A 43 24.66 30.64 13.04
N VAL A 44 23.41 31.07 12.79
CA VAL A 44 23.05 32.48 12.65
C VAL A 44 22.65 33.06 14.01
N PRO A 45 23.38 34.06 14.57
CA PRO A 45 23.02 34.70 15.82
C PRO A 45 21.60 35.29 15.75
N PHE A 46 20.83 35.18 16.83
CA PHE A 46 19.43 35.64 16.93
C PHE A 46 18.41 34.95 16.01
N ALA A 47 18.81 33.99 15.17
CA ALA A 47 17.85 33.24 14.34
C ALA A 47 16.85 32.43 15.19
N GLU A 48 17.20 32.06 16.42
CA GLU A 48 16.29 31.42 17.38
C GLU A 48 14.96 32.20 17.55
N LEU A 49 14.99 33.53 17.46
CA LEU A 49 13.79 34.37 17.53
C LEU A 49 12.80 34.09 16.37
N LEU A 50 13.29 33.54 15.26
CA LEU A 50 12.48 33.14 14.11
C LEU A 50 11.91 31.72 14.25
N LEU A 51 12.31 30.91 15.24
CA LEU A 51 11.78 29.56 15.43
C LEU A 51 10.25 29.50 15.52
N PRO A 52 9.54 30.38 16.24
CA PRO A 52 8.07 30.35 16.29
C PRO A 52 7.44 30.54 14.91
N ILE A 53 8.05 31.37 14.06
CA ILE A 53 7.61 31.62 12.69
C ILE A 53 7.93 30.40 11.82
N ALA A 54 9.15 29.86 11.95
CA ALA A 54 9.60 28.70 11.21
C ALA A 54 8.77 27.45 11.51
N LEU A 55 8.37 27.22 12.76
CA LEU A 55 7.50 26.09 13.15
C LEU A 55 6.07 26.25 12.61
N LYS A 56 5.60 27.48 12.44
CA LYS A 56 4.30 27.76 11.82
C LYS A 56 4.33 27.51 10.30
N LEU A 57 5.45 27.78 9.65
CA LEU A 57 5.66 27.52 8.21
C LEU A 57 6.00 26.05 7.92
N PHE A 58 6.74 25.41 8.83
CA PHE A 58 7.26 24.04 8.69
C PHE A 58 6.89 23.19 9.92
N PRO A 59 5.65 22.69 10.01
CA PRO A 59 5.15 21.96 11.19
C PRO A 59 5.83 20.62 11.49
N ASN A 60 6.69 20.13 10.59
CA ASN A 60 7.49 18.91 10.76
C ASN A 60 9.00 19.18 10.85
N LEU A 61 9.41 20.40 11.20
CA LEU A 61 10.81 20.83 11.29
C LEU A 61 11.56 20.16 12.46
N LEU A 62 10.87 19.89 13.57
CA LEU A 62 11.52 19.36 14.77
C LEU A 62 11.85 17.86 14.63
N PRO A 63 13.01 17.43 15.17
CA PRO A 63 13.28 16.03 15.43
C PRO A 63 12.22 15.44 16.36
N SER A 64 11.95 14.16 16.18
CA SER A 64 10.94 13.43 16.96
C SER A 64 11.15 13.45 18.49
N THR A 65 12.38 13.76 18.93
CA THR A 65 12.78 13.90 20.34
C THR A 65 12.20 15.16 21.01
N TYR A 66 11.99 16.24 20.25
CA TYR A 66 11.50 17.52 20.76
C TYR A 66 9.98 17.69 20.62
N GLU A 67 9.27 16.66 20.16
CA GLU A 67 7.84 16.69 19.97
C GLU A 67 7.09 16.33 21.28
N SER A 68 6.23 17.25 21.74
CA SER A 68 5.46 17.08 22.96
C SER A 68 4.40 15.97 22.84
N THR A 69 3.91 15.46 23.97
CA THR A 69 2.79 14.49 24.01
C THR A 69 1.54 15.09 23.39
N SER A 70 1.24 16.36 23.69
CA SER A 70 0.09 17.08 23.11
C SER A 70 0.18 17.19 21.58
N ASP A 71 1.37 17.42 21.02
CA ASP A 71 1.53 17.53 19.57
C ASP A 71 1.34 16.17 18.88
N LYS A 72 1.79 15.08 19.49
CA LYS A 72 1.52 13.71 19.02
C LYS A 72 0.04 13.38 19.06
N GLU A 73 -0.65 13.77 20.13
CA GLU A 73 -2.09 13.59 20.26
C GLU A 73 -2.86 14.40 19.20
N LYS A 74 -2.48 15.67 18.96
CA LYS A 74 -3.05 16.50 17.90
C LYS A 74 -2.86 15.87 16.52
N LYS A 75 -1.65 15.37 16.20
CA LYS A 75 -1.38 14.68 14.94
C LYS A 75 -2.24 13.42 14.78
N THR A 76 -2.36 12.64 15.84
CA THR A 76 -3.20 11.43 15.84
C THR A 76 -4.68 11.77 15.65
N LYS A 77 -5.18 12.80 16.34
CA LYS A 77 -6.55 13.29 16.20
C LYS A 77 -6.82 13.83 14.80
N SER A 78 -5.89 14.61 14.24
CA SER A 78 -5.97 15.14 12.88
C SER A 78 -5.98 14.02 11.83
N LEU A 79 -5.11 13.01 11.98
CA LEU A 79 -5.08 11.86 11.08
C LEU A 79 -6.40 11.08 11.16
N ARG A 80 -6.94 10.88 12.37
CA ARG A 80 -8.24 10.22 12.54
C ARG A 80 -9.36 10.98 11.83
N ALA A 81 -9.46 12.29 12.05
CA ALA A 81 -10.47 13.12 11.40
C ALA A 81 -10.30 13.13 9.87
N THR A 82 -9.06 13.09 9.39
CA THR A 82 -8.77 12.97 7.96
C THR A 82 -9.26 11.63 7.41
N ARG A 83 -8.94 10.52 8.10
CA ARG A 83 -9.39 9.18 7.71
C ARG A 83 -10.91 9.08 7.65
N GLU A 84 -11.61 9.59 8.65
CA GLU A 84 -13.07 9.60 8.67
C GLU A 84 -13.67 10.33 7.45
N LYS A 85 -13.14 11.52 7.12
CA LYS A 85 -13.59 12.32 5.97
C LYS A 85 -13.27 11.69 4.62
N VAL A 86 -12.09 11.07 4.46
CA VAL A 86 -11.70 10.47 3.18
C VAL A 86 -12.30 9.08 3.02
N SER A 87 -12.60 8.37 4.11
CA SER A 87 -13.29 7.09 4.09
C SER A 87 -14.69 7.21 3.52
N SER A 88 -15.46 8.26 3.82
CA SER A 88 -16.77 8.47 3.18
C SER A 88 -16.64 8.65 1.68
N LEU A 89 -15.65 9.44 1.23
CA LEU A 89 -15.37 9.61 -0.20
C LEU A 89 -14.96 8.28 -0.85
N LEU A 90 -14.08 7.50 -0.23
CA LEU A 90 -13.66 6.21 -0.78
C LEU A 90 -14.84 5.23 -0.86
N ARG A 91 -15.75 5.21 0.13
CA ARG A 91 -16.97 4.38 0.08
C ARG A 91 -17.89 4.72 -1.09
N GLU A 92 -18.08 6.02 -1.35
CA GLU A 92 -19.02 6.49 -2.37
C GLU A 92 -18.44 6.46 -3.78
N THR A 93 -17.13 6.63 -3.92
CA THR A 93 -16.51 6.90 -5.21
C THR A 93 -15.72 5.74 -5.78
N VAL A 94 -15.26 4.77 -4.98
CA VAL A 94 -14.42 3.67 -5.47
C VAL A 94 -15.22 2.78 -6.39
N LYS A 95 -15.02 2.99 -7.69
CA LYS A 95 -15.55 2.16 -8.77
C LYS A 95 -14.39 1.32 -9.28
N MET A 96 -14.33 0.05 -8.86
CA MET A 96 -13.32 -0.87 -9.37
C MET A 96 -13.81 -1.47 -10.70
N ARG A 97 -12.90 -1.85 -11.58
CA ARG A 97 -13.23 -2.50 -12.85
C ARG A 97 -12.59 -3.87 -12.88
N LEU A 98 -13.29 -4.84 -13.46
CA LEU A 98 -12.69 -6.15 -13.70
C LEU A 98 -11.48 -5.96 -14.64
N PRO A 99 -10.29 -6.47 -14.29
CA PRO A 99 -9.14 -6.36 -15.16
C PRO A 99 -9.41 -7.02 -16.53
N SER A 100 -8.88 -6.43 -17.60
CA SER A 100 -9.02 -6.98 -18.97
C SER A 100 -8.24 -8.28 -19.20
N THR A 101 -7.39 -8.68 -18.25
CA THR A 101 -6.53 -9.87 -18.30
C THR A 101 -7.19 -11.13 -17.76
N VAL A 102 -8.45 -11.05 -17.34
CA VAL A 102 -9.18 -12.13 -16.67
C VAL A 102 -9.71 -13.14 -17.69
N THR A 103 -9.66 -14.44 -17.36
CA THR A 103 -10.18 -15.51 -18.24
C THR A 103 -11.71 -15.56 -18.25
N ASP A 104 -12.30 -16.20 -19.26
CA ASP A 104 -13.76 -16.37 -19.33
C ASP A 104 -14.33 -17.09 -18.09
N GLU A 105 -13.60 -18.07 -17.55
CA GLU A 105 -13.95 -18.78 -16.31
C GLU A 105 -13.93 -17.85 -15.09
N GLN A 106 -12.88 -17.05 -14.93
CA GLN A 106 -12.78 -16.08 -13.83
C GLN A 106 -13.82 -14.97 -13.96
N SER A 107 -14.17 -14.58 -15.19
CA SER A 107 -15.28 -13.66 -15.47
C SER A 107 -16.62 -14.27 -15.05
N ALA A 108 -16.84 -15.56 -15.31
CA ALA A 108 -18.04 -16.28 -14.87
C ALA A 108 -18.10 -16.39 -13.33
N GLU A 109 -17.00 -16.73 -12.67
CA GLU A 109 -16.92 -16.76 -11.20
C GLU A 109 -17.21 -15.38 -10.57
N PHE A 110 -16.71 -14.31 -11.19
CA PHE A 110 -16.99 -12.94 -10.78
C PHE A 110 -18.47 -12.58 -10.95
N LYS A 111 -19.06 -12.95 -12.09
CA LYS A 111 -20.49 -12.73 -12.37
C LYS A 111 -21.38 -13.44 -11.37
N ASP A 112 -21.09 -14.69 -11.06
CA ASP A 112 -21.81 -15.45 -10.02
C ASP A 112 -21.70 -14.77 -8.64
N PHE A 113 -20.49 -14.33 -8.28
CA PHE A 113 -20.24 -13.63 -7.01
C PHE A 113 -21.06 -12.34 -6.87
N ILE A 114 -21.06 -11.46 -7.89
CA ILE A 114 -21.83 -10.21 -7.88
C ILE A 114 -23.33 -10.49 -7.88
N THR A 115 -23.77 -11.50 -8.63
CA THR A 115 -25.19 -11.89 -8.68
C THR A 115 -25.69 -12.33 -7.30
N LYS A 116 -24.90 -13.15 -6.58
CA LYS A 116 -25.18 -13.56 -5.19
C LYS A 116 -25.29 -12.36 -4.24
N LEU A 117 -24.35 -11.43 -4.31
CA LEU A 117 -24.34 -10.22 -3.46
C LEU A 117 -25.51 -9.28 -3.75
N THR A 118 -25.88 -9.10 -5.02
CA THR A 118 -26.90 -8.13 -5.43
C THR A 118 -28.30 -8.65 -5.20
N LEU A 119 -28.55 -9.93 -5.53
CA LEU A 119 -29.86 -10.56 -5.33
C LEU A 119 -30.13 -10.90 -3.86
N GLY A 120 -29.09 -10.99 -3.02
CA GLY A 120 -29.20 -11.25 -1.59
C GLY A 120 -29.75 -12.63 -1.24
N ILE A 121 -29.82 -13.55 -2.21
CA ILE A 121 -30.38 -14.89 -2.06
C ILE A 121 -29.40 -15.81 -1.30
N GLU A 122 -28.10 -15.65 -1.53
CA GLU A 122 -27.04 -16.43 -0.90
C GLU A 122 -25.82 -15.54 -0.65
N GLN A 123 -25.19 -15.66 0.53
CA GLN A 123 -23.94 -14.95 0.82
C GLN A 123 -22.77 -15.70 0.18
N PRO A 124 -21.87 -15.03 -0.55
CA PRO A 124 -20.73 -15.70 -1.17
C PRO A 124 -19.83 -16.31 -0.10
N SER A 125 -19.31 -17.51 -0.38
CA SER A 125 -18.40 -18.19 0.54
C SER A 125 -17.12 -17.37 0.74
N LYS A 126 -16.44 -17.58 1.87
CA LYS A 126 -15.14 -16.96 2.13
C LYS A 126 -14.15 -17.29 1.01
N GLU A 127 -14.08 -18.56 0.59
CA GLU A 127 -13.20 -18.98 -0.50
C GLU A 127 -13.51 -18.29 -1.83
N GLN A 128 -14.80 -18.14 -2.18
CA GLN A 128 -15.22 -17.43 -3.39
C GLN A 128 -14.84 -15.94 -3.32
N THR A 129 -15.04 -15.30 -2.18
CA THR A 129 -14.62 -13.91 -1.93
C THR A 129 -13.12 -13.75 -2.16
N MET A 130 -12.31 -14.69 -1.66
CA MET A 130 -10.85 -14.65 -1.75
C MET A 130 -10.36 -14.91 -3.17
N LYS A 131 -10.98 -15.85 -3.90
CA LYS A 131 -10.71 -16.07 -5.32
C LYS A 131 -10.96 -14.80 -6.15
N VAL A 132 -12.10 -14.17 -5.97
CA VAL A 132 -12.46 -12.94 -6.66
C VAL A 132 -11.53 -11.78 -6.29
N ALA A 133 -11.24 -11.61 -4.99
CA ALA A 133 -10.35 -10.56 -4.52
C ALA A 133 -8.93 -10.66 -5.12
N ARG A 134 -8.41 -11.87 -5.35
CA ARG A 134 -7.11 -12.09 -6.01
C ARG A 134 -7.05 -11.63 -7.46
N LEU A 135 -8.18 -11.46 -8.15
CA LEU A 135 -8.19 -10.94 -9.51
C LEU A 135 -7.74 -9.47 -9.55
N PHE A 136 -7.94 -8.72 -8.47
CA PHE A 136 -7.70 -7.28 -8.40
C PHE A 136 -6.28 -6.92 -7.96
N LYS A 137 -5.29 -7.29 -8.78
CA LYS A 137 -3.87 -6.96 -8.61
C LYS A 137 -3.61 -5.52 -8.16
N ASP A 138 -2.59 -5.32 -7.33
CA ASP A 138 -2.35 -4.02 -6.67
C ASP A 138 -2.15 -2.89 -7.69
N ASP A 139 -1.35 -3.14 -8.73
CA ASP A 139 -1.05 -2.12 -9.73
C ASP A 139 -2.27 -1.81 -10.60
N THR A 140 -3.03 -2.83 -10.99
CA THR A 140 -4.28 -2.67 -11.72
C THR A 140 -5.31 -1.86 -10.93
N VAL A 141 -5.42 -2.09 -9.63
CA VAL A 141 -6.31 -1.30 -8.77
C VAL A 141 -5.88 0.16 -8.76
N LEU A 142 -4.60 0.43 -8.54
CA LEU A 142 -4.07 1.80 -8.47
C LEU A 142 -4.19 2.59 -9.78
N ASP A 143 -4.00 1.92 -10.91
CA ASP A 143 -4.08 2.57 -12.22
C ASP A 143 -5.52 2.95 -12.57
N ASN A 144 -6.49 2.16 -12.11
CA ASN A 144 -7.92 2.46 -12.28
C ASN A 144 -8.46 3.53 -11.31
N LEU A 145 -7.70 3.93 -10.29
CA LEU A 145 -8.14 4.98 -9.36
C LEU A 145 -8.06 6.37 -10.00
N GLN A 146 -9.15 7.11 -9.90
CA GLN A 146 -9.23 8.52 -10.27
C GLN A 146 -8.46 9.38 -9.28
N ARG A 147 -8.10 10.60 -9.71
CA ARG A 147 -7.32 11.53 -8.87
C ARG A 147 -7.93 11.79 -7.50
N ALA A 148 -9.24 11.99 -7.41
CA ALA A 148 -9.92 12.23 -6.13
C ALA A 148 -9.71 11.06 -5.16
N GLN A 149 -9.80 9.83 -5.66
CA GLN A 149 -9.55 8.60 -4.90
C GLN A 149 -8.06 8.45 -4.55
N LEU A 150 -7.13 8.76 -5.47
CA LEU A 150 -5.69 8.74 -5.20
C LEU A 150 -5.30 9.73 -4.09
N VAL A 151 -5.89 10.94 -4.11
CA VAL A 151 -5.70 11.95 -3.06
C VAL A 151 -6.29 11.47 -1.74
N ALA A 152 -7.50 10.90 -1.75
CA ALA A 152 -8.16 10.34 -0.58
C ALA A 152 -7.34 9.20 0.04
N MET A 153 -6.89 8.25 -0.77
CA MET A 153 -6.07 7.11 -0.36
C MET A 153 -4.69 7.56 0.15
N SER A 154 -4.06 8.53 -0.50
CA SER A 154 -2.81 9.14 -0.01
C SER A 154 -3.00 9.70 1.40
N LYS A 155 -4.03 10.52 1.62
CA LYS A 155 -4.35 11.09 2.94
C LYS A 155 -4.68 9.99 3.97
N TYR A 156 -5.42 8.96 3.57
CA TYR A 156 -5.77 7.82 4.42
C TYR A 156 -4.53 7.08 4.95
N LEU A 157 -3.55 6.86 4.06
CA LEU A 157 -2.25 6.24 4.36
C LEU A 157 -1.24 7.19 5.02
N ASN A 158 -1.69 8.38 5.45
CA ASN A 158 -0.86 9.43 6.06
C ASN A 158 0.28 9.91 5.14
N LEU A 159 0.00 9.99 3.84
CA LEU A 159 0.88 10.58 2.83
C LEU A 159 0.38 11.97 2.45
N GLN A 160 1.31 12.86 2.09
CA GLN A 160 0.95 14.17 1.53
C GLN A 160 0.60 14.02 0.04
N PRO A 161 -0.62 14.39 -0.38
CA PRO A 161 -1.03 14.27 -1.78
C PRO A 161 -0.52 15.47 -2.59
N ILE A 162 0.71 15.38 -3.09
CA ILE A 162 1.37 16.46 -3.84
C ILE A 162 1.67 15.99 -5.27
N GLY A 163 1.37 16.84 -6.25
CA GLY A 163 1.70 16.70 -7.68
C GLY A 163 0.73 15.84 -8.50
N THR A 164 1.25 15.23 -9.57
CA THR A 164 0.47 14.53 -10.61
C THR A 164 -0.03 13.16 -10.17
N ASN A 165 -0.95 12.57 -10.94
CA ASN A 165 -1.52 11.25 -10.66
C ASN A 165 -0.43 10.17 -10.56
N GLU A 166 0.56 10.19 -11.46
CA GLU A 166 1.68 9.23 -11.49
C GLU A 166 2.50 9.35 -10.21
N MET A 167 2.72 10.57 -9.73
CA MET A 167 3.47 10.79 -8.50
C MET A 167 2.67 10.36 -7.25
N LEU A 168 1.34 10.50 -7.28
CA LEU A 168 0.47 9.94 -6.24
C LEU A 168 0.52 8.40 -6.25
N ARG A 169 0.34 7.77 -7.41
CA ARG A 169 0.41 6.31 -7.60
C ARG A 169 1.76 5.77 -7.12
N PHE A 170 2.87 6.36 -7.57
CA PHE A 170 4.21 5.99 -7.12
C PHE A 170 4.38 6.08 -5.59
N ARG A 171 3.91 7.16 -4.96
CA ARG A 171 4.01 7.30 -3.49
C ARG A 171 3.20 6.24 -2.77
N ILE A 172 2.01 5.93 -3.27
CA ILE A 172 1.17 4.87 -2.72
C ILE A 172 1.86 3.50 -2.93
N ARG A 173 2.37 3.20 -4.13
CA ARG A 173 3.13 1.97 -4.41
C ARG A 173 4.31 1.82 -3.47
N TYR A 174 5.13 2.85 -3.35
CA TYR A 174 6.27 2.84 -2.44
C TYR A 174 5.86 2.62 -0.99
N LYS A 175 4.74 3.21 -0.55
CA LYS A 175 4.20 2.99 0.80
C LYS A 175 3.74 1.55 1.00
N LEU A 176 3.03 0.98 0.03
CA LEU A 176 2.55 -0.41 0.08
C LEU A 176 3.71 -1.40 0.02
N LEU A 177 4.74 -1.13 -0.78
CA LEU A 177 5.98 -1.89 -0.81
C LEU A 177 6.63 -1.95 0.58
N LYS A 178 6.74 -0.81 1.27
CA LYS A 178 7.24 -0.77 2.65
C LYS A 178 6.36 -1.58 3.61
N ILE A 179 5.05 -1.56 3.42
CA ILE A 179 4.12 -2.36 4.24
C ILE A 179 4.36 -3.86 3.98
N LYS A 180 4.48 -4.30 2.73
CA LYS A 180 4.78 -5.71 2.38
C LYS A 180 6.12 -6.17 2.97
N GLN A 181 7.13 -5.30 3.00
CA GLN A 181 8.42 -5.58 3.65
C GLN A 181 8.27 -5.69 5.18
N ASP A 182 7.54 -4.76 5.81
CA ASP A 182 7.25 -4.79 7.25
C ASP A 182 6.37 -6.00 7.63
N ASP A 183 5.44 -6.42 6.75
CA ASP A 183 4.59 -7.61 6.93
C ASP A 183 5.45 -8.88 7.08
N ARG A 184 6.41 -9.10 6.17
CA ARG A 184 7.29 -10.26 6.23
C ARG A 184 8.22 -10.22 7.46
N ALA A 185 8.74 -9.04 7.80
CA ALA A 185 9.56 -8.89 9.00
C ALA A 185 8.75 -9.20 10.27
N ILE A 186 7.49 -8.77 10.34
CA ILE A 186 6.61 -9.07 11.47
C ILE A 186 6.24 -10.55 11.50
N GLU A 187 5.95 -11.18 10.36
CA GLU A 187 5.64 -12.62 10.32
C GLU A 187 6.84 -13.45 10.77
N TYR A 188 8.04 -13.08 10.36
CA TYR A 188 9.28 -13.75 10.78
C TYR A 188 9.58 -13.60 12.28
N GLU A 189 9.46 -12.38 12.81
CA GLU A 189 9.69 -12.11 14.25
C GLU A 189 8.49 -12.53 15.14
N GLY A 190 7.32 -12.73 14.54
CA GLY A 190 6.04 -12.98 15.20
C GLY A 190 5.35 -11.70 15.70
N VAL A 191 4.03 -11.61 15.53
CA VAL A 191 3.21 -10.47 15.99
C VAL A 191 3.31 -10.23 17.50
N ASP A 192 3.49 -11.31 18.28
CA ASP A 192 3.56 -11.23 19.74
C ASP A 192 4.89 -10.63 20.26
N SER A 193 5.88 -10.44 19.37
CA SER A 193 7.15 -9.75 19.69
C SER A 193 7.01 -8.22 19.76
N LEU A 194 5.92 -7.66 19.21
CA LEU A 194 5.69 -6.22 19.15
C LEU A 194 5.22 -5.68 20.51
N ASN A 195 5.80 -4.56 20.93
CA ASN A 195 5.25 -3.80 22.06
C ASN A 195 4.00 -3.00 21.63
N ALA A 196 3.23 -2.50 22.61
CA ALA A 196 1.99 -1.76 22.35
C ALA A 196 2.14 -0.59 21.35
N PRO A 197 3.15 0.31 21.45
CA PRO A 197 3.32 1.37 20.45
C PRO A 197 3.77 0.85 19.08
N GLU A 198 4.58 -0.21 19.00
CA GLU A 198 4.96 -0.85 17.74
C GLU A 198 3.75 -1.48 17.04
N LEU A 199 2.87 -2.12 17.80
CA LEU A 199 1.62 -2.71 17.33
C LEU A 199 0.67 -1.63 16.81
N GLN A 200 0.44 -0.57 17.58
CA GLN A 200 -0.38 0.56 17.14
C GLN A 200 0.17 1.22 15.86
N ALA A 201 1.49 1.42 15.78
CA ALA A 201 2.12 1.97 14.59
C ALA A 201 2.01 1.04 13.37
N ALA A 202 2.17 -0.28 13.57
CA ALA A 202 2.00 -1.28 12.52
C ALA A 202 0.56 -1.28 11.98
N CYS A 203 -0.44 -1.34 12.87
CA CYS A 203 -1.85 -1.26 12.50
C CYS A 203 -2.18 0.06 11.80
N ALA A 204 -1.74 1.19 12.36
CA ALA A 204 -1.99 2.50 11.77
C ALA A 204 -1.37 2.64 10.38
N SER A 205 -0.19 2.07 10.13
CA SER A 205 0.47 2.14 8.82
C SER A 205 -0.29 1.41 7.71
N ARG A 206 -1.05 0.36 8.07
CA ARG A 206 -1.92 -0.45 7.20
C ARG A 206 -3.34 0.13 7.08
N GLY A 207 -3.59 1.27 7.72
CA GLY A 207 -4.91 1.89 7.74
C GLY A 207 -5.91 1.22 8.68
N ILE A 208 -5.47 0.34 9.58
CA ILE A 208 -6.34 -0.27 10.59
C ILE A 208 -6.69 0.79 11.64
N LYS A 209 -7.95 0.81 12.08
CA LYS A 209 -8.43 1.68 13.16
C LYS A 209 -7.73 1.29 14.47
N ILE A 210 -7.18 2.27 15.18
CA ILE A 210 -6.44 2.03 16.45
C ILE A 210 -7.14 2.58 17.68
N ASN A 211 -7.97 3.62 17.51
CA ASN A 211 -8.56 4.33 18.64
C ASN A 211 -9.77 3.58 19.20
N GLY A 212 -9.78 3.37 20.52
CA GLY A 212 -10.89 2.71 21.22
C GLY A 212 -10.92 1.19 21.06
N ILE A 213 -9.83 0.59 20.56
CA ILE A 213 -9.69 -0.86 20.38
C ILE A 213 -8.70 -1.39 21.41
N ALA A 214 -8.98 -2.54 22.02
CA ALA A 214 -8.08 -3.16 22.97
C ALA A 214 -6.82 -3.69 22.27
N THR A 215 -5.70 -3.76 23.00
CA THR A 215 -4.43 -4.26 22.45
C THR A 215 -4.54 -5.69 21.90
N ALA A 216 -5.37 -6.53 22.52
CA ALA A 216 -5.60 -7.90 22.06
C ALA A 216 -6.31 -7.94 20.69
N ASP A 217 -7.32 -7.08 20.49
CA ASP A 217 -8.03 -6.97 19.22
C ASP A 217 -7.13 -6.38 18.12
N LEU A 218 -6.24 -5.44 18.46
CA LEU A 218 -5.24 -4.94 17.52
C LEU A 218 -4.26 -6.03 17.07
N ASN A 219 -3.87 -6.92 17.98
CA ASN A 219 -3.05 -8.09 17.66
C ASN A 219 -3.81 -9.03 16.70
N HIS A 220 -5.08 -9.30 16.98
CA HIS A 220 -5.94 -10.09 16.10
C HIS A 220 -6.10 -9.47 14.70
N HIS A 221 -6.37 -8.16 14.61
CA HIS A 221 -6.47 -7.45 13.33
C HIS A 221 -5.16 -7.48 12.54
N LEU A 222 -4.01 -7.37 13.20
CA LEU A 222 -2.72 -7.45 12.53
C LEU A 222 -2.44 -8.88 12.03
N LYS A 223 -2.73 -9.91 12.83
CA LYS A 223 -2.63 -11.31 12.42
C LYS A 223 -3.50 -11.59 11.19
N MET A 224 -4.75 -11.14 11.23
CA MET A 224 -5.68 -11.27 10.10
C MET A 224 -5.17 -10.55 8.84
N TRP A 225 -4.60 -9.34 8.97
CA TRP A 225 -3.98 -8.65 7.84
C TRP A 225 -2.83 -9.48 7.22
N LEU A 226 -1.96 -10.03 8.06
CA LEU A 226 -0.82 -10.83 7.61
C LEU A 226 -1.27 -12.13 6.93
N ASP A 227 -2.27 -12.81 7.49
CA ASP A 227 -2.86 -14.01 6.88
C ASP A 227 -3.43 -13.70 5.49
N LEU A 228 -4.20 -12.62 5.37
CA LEU A 228 -4.81 -12.20 4.09
C LEU A 228 -3.75 -11.81 3.05
N THR A 229 -2.71 -11.08 3.44
CA THR A 229 -1.68 -10.61 2.50
C THR A 229 -0.65 -11.69 2.14
N LEU A 230 -0.15 -12.43 3.13
CA LEU A 230 0.98 -13.34 2.95
C LEU A 230 0.56 -14.74 2.51
N LYS A 231 -0.52 -15.28 3.10
CA LYS A 231 -1.01 -16.64 2.83
C LYS A 231 -2.01 -16.65 1.69
N GLU A 232 -3.04 -15.81 1.80
CA GLU A 232 -4.14 -15.76 0.84
C GLU A 232 -3.87 -14.90 -0.40
N LYS A 233 -2.74 -14.16 -0.38
CA LYS A 233 -2.28 -13.30 -1.47
C LYS A 233 -3.30 -12.23 -1.88
N ILE A 234 -4.05 -11.71 -0.92
CA ILE A 234 -4.97 -10.61 -1.16
C ILE A 234 -4.18 -9.31 -1.39
N PRO A 235 -4.46 -8.58 -2.47
CA PRO A 235 -3.85 -7.28 -2.78
C PRO A 235 -3.96 -6.29 -1.61
N ALA A 236 -2.84 -5.66 -1.25
CA ALA A 236 -2.78 -4.74 -0.11
C ALA A 236 -3.59 -3.47 -0.37
N THR A 237 -3.67 -3.02 -1.63
CA THR A 237 -4.52 -1.91 -2.08
C THR A 237 -5.98 -2.15 -1.70
N LEU A 238 -6.49 -3.34 -2.02
CA LEU A 238 -7.86 -3.74 -1.74
C LEU A 238 -8.12 -3.78 -0.22
N LEU A 239 -7.19 -4.33 0.56
CA LEU A 239 -7.33 -4.35 2.03
C LEU A 239 -7.30 -2.94 2.65
N VAL A 240 -6.51 -2.02 2.11
CA VAL A 240 -6.55 -0.60 2.54
C VAL A 240 -7.91 0.01 2.25
N LEU A 241 -8.48 -0.24 1.07
CA LEU A 241 -9.81 0.23 0.70
C LEU A 241 -10.88 -0.38 1.61
N SER A 242 -10.81 -1.67 1.94
CA SER A 242 -11.72 -2.34 2.88
C SER A 242 -11.62 -1.75 4.29
N ASN A 243 -10.41 -1.46 4.78
CA ASN A 243 -10.23 -0.76 6.04
C ASN A 243 -10.82 0.65 6.01
N ALA A 244 -10.66 1.36 4.89
CA ALA A 244 -11.28 2.67 4.72
C ALA A 244 -12.82 2.57 4.71
N TYR A 245 -13.35 1.50 4.10
CA TYR A 245 -14.77 1.20 4.07
C TYR A 245 -15.35 0.93 5.46
N THR A 246 -14.60 0.35 6.40
CA THR A 246 -15.11 0.10 7.77
C THR A 246 -14.85 1.24 8.76
N TYR A 247 -13.96 2.17 8.45
CA TYR A 247 -13.44 3.17 9.40
C TYR A 247 -14.51 3.99 10.16
N GLY A 248 -15.60 4.34 9.48
CA GLY A 248 -16.75 5.10 10.00
C GLY A 248 -18.00 4.27 10.35
N SER A 249 -17.96 2.93 10.24
CA SER A 249 -19.10 2.10 10.68
C SER A 249 -19.09 2.02 12.21
N LEU A 250 -20.24 2.32 12.83
CA LEU A 250 -20.40 2.41 14.28
C LEU A 250 -20.53 1.02 14.94
N ASN A 251 -20.68 -0.04 14.15
CA ASN A 251 -20.88 -1.41 14.63
C ASN A 251 -19.61 -2.23 14.44
N SER A 252 -18.93 -2.49 15.55
CA SER A 252 -17.62 -3.12 15.67
C SER A 252 -17.64 -4.66 15.51
N GLN A 253 -18.35 -5.19 14.52
CA GLN A 253 -18.37 -6.65 14.22
C GLN A 253 -18.41 -6.99 12.72
N GLU A 254 -18.10 -6.05 11.81
CA GLU A 254 -17.86 -6.40 10.41
C GLU A 254 -16.43 -6.93 10.28
N THR A 255 -16.32 -8.20 9.88
CA THR A 255 -15.02 -8.84 9.66
C THR A 255 -14.35 -8.17 8.45
N ILE A 256 -13.01 -8.20 8.33
CA ILE A 256 -12.33 -7.70 7.12
C ILE A 256 -12.89 -8.35 5.84
N TYR A 257 -13.41 -9.58 5.94
CA TYR A 257 -14.14 -10.24 4.85
C TYR A 257 -15.40 -9.50 4.41
N ASP A 258 -16.21 -9.02 5.34
CA ASP A 258 -17.45 -8.28 5.03
C ASP A 258 -17.09 -6.93 4.39
N ALA A 259 -16.02 -6.31 4.87
CA ALA A 259 -15.44 -5.10 4.28
C ALA A 259 -14.91 -5.32 2.87
N LEU A 260 -14.30 -6.49 2.60
CA LEU A 260 -13.86 -6.89 1.26
C LEU A 260 -15.06 -7.09 0.34
N GLN A 261 -16.09 -7.80 0.79
CA GLN A 261 -17.32 -7.98 0.02
C GLN A 261 -17.99 -6.65 -0.30
N ALA A 262 -18.03 -5.71 0.65
CA ALA A 262 -18.60 -4.39 0.44
C ALA A 262 -17.82 -3.53 -0.57
N VAL A 263 -16.48 -3.62 -0.56
CA VAL A 263 -15.66 -2.93 -1.58
C VAL A 263 -15.87 -3.59 -2.95
N LEU A 264 -15.92 -4.92 -3.01
CA LEU A 264 -16.17 -5.63 -4.26
C LEU A 264 -17.59 -5.40 -4.82
N SER A 265 -18.59 -5.20 -3.95
CA SER A 265 -19.97 -4.90 -4.34
C SER A 265 -20.19 -3.45 -4.74
N SER A 266 -19.35 -2.51 -4.31
CA SER A 266 -19.40 -1.10 -4.73
C SER A 266 -19.05 -0.86 -6.21
N MET A 267 -18.77 -1.94 -6.96
CA MET A 267 -18.55 -1.93 -8.40
C MET A 267 -19.80 -1.47 -9.15
N PRO A 268 -19.69 -0.55 -10.14
CA PRO A 268 -20.84 -0.14 -10.95
C PRO A 268 -21.56 -1.33 -11.60
N GLU A 269 -22.88 -1.21 -11.71
CA GLU A 269 -23.78 -2.12 -12.44
C GLU A 269 -23.40 -2.33 -13.91
N GLU A 270 -22.43 -1.60 -14.46
CA GLU A 270 -21.90 -1.79 -15.82
C GLU A 270 -21.29 -3.19 -16.04
N VAL A 271 -21.01 -3.95 -14.97
CA VAL A 271 -20.64 -5.37 -15.08
C VAL A 271 -21.85 -6.27 -15.40
N HIS A 272 -23.09 -5.83 -15.15
CA HIS A 272 -24.29 -6.54 -15.65
C HIS A 272 -24.35 -6.53 -17.18
N HIS A 273 -23.85 -5.47 -17.83
CA HIS A 273 -23.80 -5.38 -19.30
C HIS A 273 -22.61 -6.11 -19.95
N VAL A 274 -21.73 -6.72 -19.15
CA VAL A 274 -20.72 -7.70 -19.59
C VAL A 274 -21.33 -9.11 -19.71
N VAL A 275 -22.53 -9.34 -19.15
CA VAL A 275 -23.28 -10.60 -19.30
C VAL A 275 -24.08 -10.62 -20.61
N GLU A 276 -24.67 -9.49 -21.03
CA GLU A 276 -25.42 -9.38 -22.30
C GLU A 276 -24.54 -9.20 -23.54
N ALA A 277 -23.27 -8.77 -23.38
CA ALA A 277 -22.37 -8.48 -24.50
C ALA A 277 -21.79 -9.73 -25.20
N ALA A 278 -22.07 -10.94 -24.71
CA ALA A 278 -21.68 -12.17 -25.38
C ALA A 278 -22.55 -12.51 -26.61
N VAL A 279 -23.62 -11.74 -26.86
CA VAL A 279 -24.63 -12.08 -27.88
C VAL A 279 -24.79 -11.06 -29.01
N ASP A 280 -24.39 -9.79 -28.86
CA ASP A 280 -24.63 -8.75 -29.89
C ASP A 280 -23.38 -7.96 -30.31
N SER A 281 -23.06 -8.03 -31.61
CA SER A 281 -21.87 -7.46 -32.26
C SER A 281 -21.94 -5.94 -32.49
N ASP A 282 -23.13 -5.35 -32.49
CA ASP A 282 -23.31 -3.89 -32.65
C ASP A 282 -23.10 -3.11 -31.34
N ILE A 283 -23.29 -3.78 -30.20
CA ILE A 283 -23.10 -3.21 -28.86
C ILE A 283 -21.59 -3.04 -28.55
N THR A 284 -20.72 -3.84 -29.18
CA THR A 284 -19.27 -3.83 -28.94
C THR A 284 -18.60 -2.56 -29.47
N ASN A 285 -19.03 -2.02 -30.61
CA ASN A 285 -18.42 -0.81 -31.18
C ASN A 285 -18.80 0.45 -30.43
N LYS A 286 -20.06 0.61 -30.02
CA LYS A 286 -20.49 1.72 -29.15
C LYS A 286 -19.77 1.69 -27.80
N LYS A 287 -19.67 0.52 -27.17
CA LYS A 287 -18.95 0.34 -25.89
C LYS A 287 -17.45 0.60 -26.01
N ARG A 288 -16.80 0.17 -27.09
CA ARG A 288 -15.40 0.55 -27.36
C ARG A 288 -15.26 2.06 -27.51
N LEU A 289 -16.22 2.71 -28.15
CA LEU A 289 -16.22 4.16 -28.35
C LEU A 289 -16.40 4.91 -27.02
N ASP A 290 -17.24 4.41 -26.12
CA ASP A 290 -17.43 5.01 -24.78
C ASP A 290 -16.21 4.80 -23.89
N LEU A 291 -15.57 3.62 -23.93
CA LEU A 291 -14.30 3.37 -23.26
C LEU A 291 -13.19 4.29 -23.76
N LEU A 292 -13.11 4.50 -25.08
CA LEU A 292 -12.13 5.40 -25.69
C LEU A 292 -12.39 6.86 -25.29
N LYS A 293 -13.65 7.30 -25.26
CA LYS A 293 -14.02 8.65 -24.79
C LYS A 293 -13.66 8.87 -23.33
N GLU A 294 -13.93 7.90 -22.47
CA GLU A 294 -13.57 8.00 -21.05
C GLU A 294 -12.04 8.03 -20.87
N GLN A 295 -11.31 7.22 -21.64
CA GLN A 295 -9.85 7.29 -21.66
C GLN A 295 -9.35 8.63 -22.20
N GLU A 296 -9.96 9.20 -23.23
CA GLU A 296 -9.65 10.54 -23.73
C GLU A 296 -9.90 11.61 -22.66
N GLU A 297 -11.00 11.52 -21.90
CA GLU A 297 -11.31 12.43 -20.80
C GLU A 297 -10.27 12.31 -19.66
N LEU A 298 -9.85 11.08 -19.31
CA LEU A 298 -8.77 10.85 -18.35
C LEU A 298 -7.45 11.45 -18.85
N ILE A 299 -7.10 11.26 -20.12
CA ILE A 299 -5.89 11.84 -20.72
C ILE A 299 -5.98 13.36 -20.76
N GLU A 300 -7.12 13.93 -21.11
CA GLU A 300 -7.32 15.39 -21.16
C GLU A 300 -7.20 16.01 -19.75
N THR A 301 -7.79 15.37 -18.74
CA THR A 301 -7.66 15.82 -17.34
C THR A 301 -6.24 15.67 -16.81
N GLU A 302 -5.49 14.63 -17.20
CA GLU A 302 -4.07 14.49 -16.88
C GLU A 302 -3.22 15.56 -17.60
N THR A 303 -3.50 15.83 -18.86
CA THR A 303 -2.78 16.83 -19.67
C THR A 303 -2.99 18.25 -19.12
N LYS A 304 -4.24 18.63 -18.84
CA LYS A 304 -4.57 19.92 -18.20
C LYS A 304 -3.89 20.08 -16.83
N GLN A 305 -3.78 19.01 -16.05
CA GLN A 305 -3.07 19.07 -14.77
C GLN A 305 -1.57 19.27 -14.92
N VAL A 306 -0.95 18.65 -15.92
CA VAL A 306 0.46 18.85 -16.24
C VAL A 306 0.73 20.29 -16.67
N GLU A 307 -0.20 20.90 -17.41
CA GLU A 307 -0.17 22.31 -17.79
C GLU A 307 -0.34 23.24 -16.58
N ASP A 308 -1.34 23.00 -15.73
CA ASP A 308 -1.61 23.80 -14.52
C ASP A 308 -0.48 23.73 -13.49
N THR A 309 0.16 22.57 -13.34
CA THR A 309 1.26 22.40 -12.39
C THR A 309 2.61 22.87 -12.94
N GLY A 310 2.75 23.04 -14.25
CA GLY A 310 3.99 23.45 -14.92
C GLY A 310 5.17 22.49 -14.77
N VAL A 311 4.94 21.29 -14.18
CA VAL A 311 5.99 20.37 -13.74
C VAL A 311 5.80 19.01 -14.41
N LYS A 312 6.51 18.80 -15.52
CA LYS A 312 6.71 17.47 -16.13
C LYS A 312 7.90 16.79 -15.46
N ILE A 313 7.74 16.30 -14.23
CA ILE A 313 8.75 15.41 -13.65
C ILE A 313 8.44 13.99 -14.14
N PRO A 314 9.26 13.39 -15.02
CA PRO A 314 9.11 11.98 -15.35
C PRO A 314 9.42 11.16 -14.09
N VAL A 315 8.37 10.60 -13.47
CA VAL A 315 8.54 9.64 -12.40
C VAL A 315 8.98 8.32 -13.05
N LYS A 316 10.26 7.95 -12.87
CA LYS A 316 10.73 6.61 -13.23
C LYS A 316 10.18 5.62 -12.20
N ASP A 317 8.93 5.21 -12.38
CA ASP A 317 8.34 4.15 -11.58
C ASP A 317 8.79 2.79 -12.12
N LYS A 318 9.59 2.08 -11.32
CA LYS A 318 10.01 0.69 -11.58
C LYS A 318 9.41 -0.27 -10.56
N ILE A 319 8.52 0.22 -9.69
CA ILE A 319 7.96 -0.58 -8.62
C ILE A 319 6.76 -1.32 -9.20
N ILE A 320 6.86 -2.65 -9.24
CA ILE A 320 5.75 -3.53 -9.55
C ILE A 320 5.41 -4.26 -8.25
N LEU A 321 4.23 -3.98 -7.69
CA LEU A 321 3.84 -4.51 -6.38
C LEU A 321 3.56 -6.01 -6.43
N ASP A 322 3.13 -6.50 -7.59
CA ASP A 322 2.73 -7.89 -7.79
C ASP A 322 3.94 -8.82 -7.97
N ASP A 323 4.94 -8.44 -8.79
CA ASP A 323 6.16 -9.23 -9.02
C ASP A 323 7.02 -9.36 -7.75
N VAL A 324 7.01 -8.31 -6.95
CA VAL A 324 7.70 -8.29 -5.66
C VAL A 324 7.08 -9.34 -4.73
N ALA A 325 5.76 -9.61 -4.78
CA ALA A 325 5.19 -10.71 -3.99
C ALA A 325 5.74 -12.09 -4.40
N ASP A 326 6.05 -12.28 -5.68
CA ASP A 326 6.51 -13.56 -6.24
C ASP A 326 8.04 -13.75 -6.11
N GLU A 327 8.86 -12.73 -6.37
CA GLU A 327 10.32 -12.82 -6.17
C GLU A 327 10.71 -12.98 -4.70
N LEU A 328 9.91 -12.42 -3.80
CA LEU A 328 10.15 -12.43 -2.36
C LEU A 328 9.64 -13.71 -1.64
N THR A 329 9.01 -14.63 -2.37
CA THR A 329 8.65 -15.98 -1.86
C THR A 329 9.67 -17.05 -2.22
N LYS A 330 10.64 -16.74 -3.08
CA LYS A 330 11.82 -17.58 -3.26
C LYS A 330 12.64 -17.46 -1.97
N GLU A 331 12.93 -18.59 -1.33
CA GLU A 331 13.87 -18.63 -0.20
C GLU A 331 15.15 -17.88 -0.59
N PRO A 332 15.76 -17.10 0.33
CA PRO A 332 17.02 -16.46 0.02
C PRO A 332 18.05 -17.56 -0.29
N GLU A 333 18.43 -17.68 -1.57
CA GLU A 333 19.60 -18.48 -1.93
C GLU A 333 20.80 -17.85 -1.25
N THR A 334 21.25 -18.46 -0.15
CA THR A 334 22.52 -18.10 0.48
C THR A 334 23.64 -18.29 -0.54
N GLU A 335 24.70 -17.48 -0.48
CA GLU A 335 25.87 -17.67 -1.36
C GLU A 335 26.43 -19.09 -1.28
N GLN A 336 26.29 -19.76 -0.12
CA GLN A 336 26.62 -21.17 0.06
C GLN A 336 25.78 -22.13 -0.81
N THR A 337 24.52 -21.78 -1.13
CA THR A 337 23.69 -22.59 -2.04
C THR A 337 24.05 -22.37 -3.51
N LYS A 338 24.62 -21.22 -3.86
CA LYS A 338 25.12 -20.92 -5.22
C LYS A 338 26.44 -21.63 -5.48
N GLU A 339 27.38 -21.57 -4.54
CA GLU A 339 28.64 -22.32 -4.62
C GLU A 339 28.41 -23.84 -4.66
N ALA A 340 27.43 -24.36 -3.90
CA ALA A 340 27.09 -25.79 -3.92
C ALA A 340 26.37 -26.25 -5.20
N LYS A 341 25.75 -25.34 -5.97
CA LYS A 341 25.17 -25.63 -7.29
C LYS A 341 26.22 -25.54 -8.40
N GLU A 342 27.13 -24.57 -8.34
CA GLU A 342 28.25 -24.45 -9.30
C GLU A 342 29.26 -25.59 -9.13
N ALA A 343 29.57 -26.02 -7.90
CA ALA A 343 30.48 -27.13 -7.64
C ALA A 343 29.93 -28.52 -8.04
N LYS A 344 28.64 -28.65 -8.37
CA LYS A 344 28.02 -29.91 -8.80
C LYS A 344 27.84 -30.04 -10.31
N LEU A 345 28.22 -29.01 -11.08
CA LEU A 345 28.03 -28.98 -12.53
C LEU A 345 29.29 -29.33 -13.36
N ASP A 346 30.42 -29.61 -12.73
CA ASP A 346 31.61 -30.14 -13.42
C ASP A 346 32.11 -31.44 -12.76
N PRO A 347 31.86 -32.58 -13.42
CA PRO A 347 32.99 -33.43 -13.77
C PRO A 347 32.77 -34.12 -15.13
N LYS A 348 33.18 -33.46 -16.22
CA LYS A 348 33.58 -34.14 -17.46
C LYS A 348 34.65 -33.31 -18.17
N ASP A 349 35.91 -33.54 -17.82
CA ASP A 349 37.02 -33.62 -18.78
C ASP A 349 38.35 -33.87 -18.04
N GLU A 350 38.53 -35.09 -17.54
CA GLU A 350 39.87 -35.64 -17.30
C GLU A 350 39.94 -37.02 -17.95
N ASP A 351 39.96 -37.06 -19.28
CA ASP A 351 40.53 -38.19 -20.02
C ASP A 351 40.85 -37.78 -21.46
N LYS A 352 41.95 -37.03 -21.63
CA LYS A 352 42.69 -36.90 -22.91
C LYS A 352 43.97 -36.07 -22.72
N LYS A 353 44.99 -36.70 -22.14
CA LYS A 353 46.42 -36.40 -22.43
C LYS A 353 47.32 -37.48 -21.83
N ALA A 354 47.37 -38.62 -22.52
CA ALA A 354 48.50 -39.52 -22.49
C ALA A 354 48.75 -39.99 -23.94
N GLN A 355 49.43 -39.13 -24.70
CA GLN A 355 50.33 -39.50 -25.79
C GLN A 355 51.57 -38.64 -25.69
#